data_AF-A0A154VE28-F1
#
_entry.id   AF-A0A154VE28-F1
#
_cell.length_a   1.000
_cell.length_b   1.000
_cell.length_c   1.000
_cell.angle_alpha   90.00
_cell.angle_beta   90.00
_cell.angle_gamma   90.00
#
_symmetry.space_group_name_H-M   'P 1'
#
loop_
_entity.id
_entity.type
_entity.pdbx_description
1 polymer ?
#
loop_
_entity_poly.entity_id
_entity_poly.type
_entity_poly.pdbx_seq_one_letter_code
_entity_poly.pdbx_strand_id
1 'polypeptide(L)' 'MMSYVDQELTVEDMLADPIVQTLMRYDGVSASDVRHTIEQVNQNRPENPVEDAHADAWAPTNPVKPGLHNTAA' A
#
# COMPACT_ATOMS: atom_id res chain seq x y z
N MET A 1 26.59 -23.54 4.31
CA MET A 1 26.41 -22.13 3.94
C MET A 1 24.97 -22.00 3.47
N MET A 2 24.07 -21.48 4.31
CA MET A 2 22.69 -21.22 3.89
C MET A 2 22.72 -19.94 3.04
N SER A 3 22.56 -20.11 1.73
CA SER A 3 22.25 -19.00 0.83
C SER A 3 20.90 -18.46 1.26
N TYR A 4 20.88 -17.33 1.97
CA TYR A 4 19.66 -16.56 2.12
C TYR A 4 19.31 -16.11 0.72
N VAL A 5 18.30 -16.78 0.18
CA VAL A 5 17.90 -16.68 -1.22
C VAL A 5 17.40 -15.25 -1.43
N ASP A 6 18.13 -14.43 -2.20
CA ASP A 6 17.62 -13.20 -2.82
C ASP A 6 16.59 -13.57 -3.91
N GLN A 7 15.62 -14.41 -3.55
CA GLN A 7 14.44 -14.65 -4.39
C GLN A 7 13.41 -13.62 -3.99
N GLU A 8 13.16 -12.69 -4.89
CA GLU A 8 12.04 -11.77 -4.75
C GLU A 8 10.76 -12.59 -4.58
N LEU A 9 10.07 -12.37 -3.47
CA LEU A 9 8.79 -13.01 -3.19
C LEU A 9 7.78 -12.53 -4.22
N THR A 10 7.26 -13.45 -5.04
CA THR A 10 6.24 -13.09 -6.01
C THR A 10 4.90 -12.85 -5.32
N VAL A 11 4.03 -12.07 -5.95
CA VAL A 11 2.66 -11.85 -5.46
C VAL A 11 1.90 -13.18 -5.35
N GLU A 12 2.14 -14.12 -6.27
CA GLU A 12 1.48 -15.42 -6.26
C GLU A 12 1.93 -16.27 -5.08
N ASP A 13 3.24 -16.25 -4.76
CA ASP A 13 3.77 -16.94 -3.59
C ASP A 13 3.23 -16.34 -2.30
N MET A 14 3.10 -15.01 -2.23
CA MET A 14 2.47 -14.31 -1.11
C MET A 14 0.99 -14.69 -0.96
N LEU A 15 0.22 -14.75 -2.05
CA LEU A 15 -1.19 -15.13 -2.02
C LEU A 15 -1.42 -16.61 -1.68
N ALA A 16 -0.41 -17.45 -1.92
CA ALA A 16 -0.42 -18.84 -1.50
C ALA A 16 -0.08 -19.02 0.00
N ASP A 17 0.43 -18.01 0.69
CA ASP A 17 0.81 -18.10 2.10
C ASP A 17 -0.40 -18.32 3.03
N PRO A 18 -0.38 -19.32 3.93
CA PRO A 18 -1.49 -19.62 4.84
C PRO A 18 -1.89 -18.47 5.78
N ILE A 19 -0.93 -17.65 6.22
CA ILE A 19 -1.18 -16.48 7.06
C ILE A 19 -1.93 -15.44 6.24
N VAL A 20 -1.45 -15.15 5.03
CA VAL A 20 -2.09 -14.19 4.12
C VAL A 20 -3.51 -14.62 3.77
N GLN A 21 -3.71 -15.89 3.43
CA GLN A 21 -5.05 -16.45 3.17
C GLN A 21 -5.98 -16.33 4.37
N THR A 22 -5.47 -16.49 5.60
CA THR A 22 -6.26 -16.36 6.82
C THR A 22 -6.72 -14.92 7.03
N LEU A 23 -5.82 -13.94 6.84
CA LEU A 23 -6.13 -12.52 6.94
C LEU A 23 -7.12 -12.09 5.86
N MET A 24 -6.88 -12.47 4.61
CA MET A 24 -7.78 -12.19 3.49
C MET A 24 -9.20 -12.72 3.75
N ARG A 25 -9.33 -13.94 4.29
CA ARG A 25 -10.63 -14.50 4.66
C ARG A 25 -11.29 -13.69 5.78
N TYR A 26 -10.53 -13.24 6.76
CA TYR A 26 -11.04 -12.41 7.86
C TYR A 26 -11.56 -11.06 7.36
N ASP A 27 -10.84 -10.43 6.43
CA ASP A 27 -11.18 -9.13 5.85
C ASP A 27 -12.17 -9.22 4.68
N GLY A 28 -12.53 -10.42 4.23
CA GLY A 28 -13.44 -10.63 3.09
C GLY A 28 -12.83 -10.25 1.73
N VAL A 29 -11.51 -10.27 1.61
CA VAL A 29 -10.75 -9.92 0.40
C VAL A 29 -10.44 -11.18 -0.39
N SER A 30 -10.67 -11.17 -1.70
CA SER A 30 -10.30 -12.28 -2.59
C SER A 30 -8.94 -12.05 -3.25
N ALA A 31 -8.30 -13.14 -3.69
CA ALA A 31 -7.05 -13.05 -4.45
C ALA A 31 -7.22 -12.28 -5.78
N SER A 32 -8.43 -12.33 -6.37
CA SER A 32 -8.75 -11.56 -7.56
C SER A 32 -8.75 -10.06 -7.28
N ASP A 33 -9.26 -9.63 -6.12
CA ASP A 33 -9.26 -8.22 -5.72
C ASP A 33 -7.83 -7.70 -5.59
N VAL A 34 -6.95 -8.46 -4.94
CA VAL A 34 -5.54 -8.10 -4.78
C VAL A 34 -4.86 -7.93 -6.14
N ARG A 35 -4.99 -8.93 -7.04
CA ARG A 35 -4.40 -8.84 -8.39
C ARG A 35 -4.93 -7.65 -9.17
N HIS A 36 -6.24 -7.42 -9.10
CA HIS A 36 -6.89 -6.32 -9.79
C HIS A 36 -6.41 -4.96 -9.27
N THR A 37 -6.28 -4.80 -7.95
CA THR A 37 -5.73 -3.58 -7.35
C THR A 37 -4.28 -3.35 -7.76
N ILE A 38 -3.44 -4.40 -7.76
CA ILE A 38 -2.05 -4.30 -8.21
C ILE A 38 -1.98 -3.88 -9.68
N GLU A 39 -2.79 -4.48 -10.54
CA GLU A 39 -2.88 -4.10 -11.95
C GLU A 39 -3.28 -2.63 -12.12
N GLN A 40 -4.33 -2.18 -11.42
CA GLN A 40 -4.74 -0.77 -11.44
C GLN A 40 -3.63 0.18 -10.96
N VAL A 41 -2.92 -0.16 -9.89
CA VAL A 41 -1.81 0.66 -9.38
C VAL A 41 -0.68 0.73 -10.40
N ASN A 42 -0.35 -0.39 -11.04
CA ASN A 42 0.69 -0.43 -12.08
C ASN A 42 0.29 0.39 -13.31
N GLN A 43 -0.98 0.35 -13.72
CA GLN A 43 -1.50 1.17 -14.84
C GLN A 43 -1.46 2.67 -14.54
N ASN A 44 -1.67 3.04 -13.28
CA ASN A 44 -1.68 4.44 -12.84
C ASN A 44 -0.31 4.92 -12.34
N ARG A 45 0.73 4.08 -12.42
CA ARG A 45 2.07 4.45 -11.97
C ARG A 45 2.67 5.45 -12.96
N PRO A 46 2.99 6.69 -12.53
CA PRO A 46 3.67 7.63 -13.41
C PRO A 46 5.05 7.07 -13.77
N GLU A 47 5.42 7.21 -15.05
CA GLU A 47 6.66 6.67 -15.63
C GLU A 47 7.94 7.26 -14.99
N ASN A 48 7.79 8.34 -14.22
CA ASN A 48 8.85 9.01 -13.48
C ASN A 48 8.34 9.38 -12.08
N PRO A 49 8.49 8.50 -11.07
CA PRO A 49 8.16 8.87 -9.70
C PRO A 49 9.14 9.97 -9.25
N VAL A 50 8.61 11.14 -8.89
CA VAL A 50 9.39 12.16 -8.17
C VAL A 50 9.93 11.52 -6.90
N GLU A 51 11.25 11.33 -6.81
CA GLU A 51 11.94 10.59 -5.73
C GLU A 51 11.73 11.20 -4.32
N ASP A 52 11.12 12.38 -4.23
CA ASP A 52 10.99 13.15 -2.98
C ASP A 52 9.73 12.84 -2.14
N ALA A 53 8.83 11.93 -2.57
CA ALA A 53 7.53 11.72 -1.91
C ALA A 53 7.47 10.60 -0.86
N HIS A 54 8.62 10.07 -0.38
CA HIS A 54 8.65 8.79 0.35
C HIS A 54 8.75 8.85 1.89
N ALA A 55 8.67 10.02 2.54
CA ALA A 55 8.71 10.09 4.01
C ALA A 55 7.35 10.36 4.68
N ASP A 56 6.41 11.06 4.03
CA ASP A 56 5.20 11.58 4.70
C ASP A 56 3.92 10.77 4.45
N ALA A 57 3.94 9.80 3.53
CA ALA A 57 2.72 9.07 3.12
C ALA A 57 2.12 8.15 4.20
N TRP A 58 2.88 7.80 5.24
CA TRP A 58 2.43 6.97 6.37
C TRP A 58 2.15 7.77 7.66
N ALA A 59 2.24 9.11 7.62
CA ALA A 59 1.84 9.92 8.75
C ALA A 59 0.30 9.89 8.88
N PRO A 60 -0.27 9.56 10.05
CA PRO A 60 -1.71 9.65 10.26
C PRO A 60 -2.12 11.13 10.11
N THR A 61 -2.73 11.48 8.98
CA THR A 61 -3.25 12.82 8.75
C THR A 61 -4.46 13.02 9.66
N ASN A 62 -4.24 13.66 10.81
CA ASN A 62 -5.35 14.25 11.56
C ASN A 62 -6.03 15.28 10.64
N PRO A 63 -7.35 15.20 10.38
CA PRO A 63 -8.02 16.17 9.54
C PRO A 63 -8.14 17.49 10.32
N VAL A 64 -7.24 18.43 10.05
CA VAL A 64 -7.40 19.82 10.49
C VAL A 64 -8.50 20.44 9.63
N LYS A 65 -9.68 20.67 10.23
CA LYS A 65 -10.76 21.46 9.62
C LYS A 65 -10.24 22.86 9.30
N PRO A 66 -10.37 23.36 8.06
CA PRO A 66 -9.99 24.72 7.73
C PRO A 66 -11.11 25.68 8.15
N GLY A 67 -10.78 26.64 9.02
CA GLY A 67 -11.66 27.79 9.25
C GLY A 67 -11.77 28.21 10.71
N LEU A 68 -10.86 29.08 11.16
CA LEU A 68 -11.18 30.28 11.94
C LEU A 68 -9.88 31.08 12.15
N HIS A 69 -9.63 32.08 11.30
CA HIS A 69 -8.73 33.17 11.66
C HIS A 69 -9.63 34.35 12.03
N ASN A 70 -9.86 34.51 13.33
CA ASN A 70 -10.52 35.69 13.86
C ASN A 70 -9.61 36.90 13.61
N THR A 71 -10.00 37.78 12.69
CA THR A 71 -9.47 39.15 12.62
C THR A 71 -10.02 39.90 13.83
N ALA A 72 -9.17 40.11 14.84
CA ALA A 72 -9.46 41.11 15.87
C ALA A 72 -9.14 42.49 15.29
N ALA A 73 -10.14 43.37 15.33
CA ALA A 73 -10.05 44.80 15.03
C ALA A 73 -9.44 45.58 16.20
#